data_AF-A0A859FEE7-F1
#
_entry.id   AF-A0A859FEE7-F1
#
_cell.length_a   1.000
_cell.length_b   1.000
_cell.length_c   1.000
_cell.angle_alpha   90.00
_cell.angle_beta   90.00
_cell.angle_gamma   90.00
#
_symmetry.space_group_name_H-M   'P 1'
#
loop_
_entity.id
_entity.type
_entity.pdbx_description
1 polymer ?
#
loop_
_entity_poly.entity_id
_entity_poly.type
_entity_poly.pdbx_seq_one_letter_code
_entity_poly.pdbx_strand_id
1 'polypeptide(L)'
;MTQDGSFFDKVKQKTNVSQQDLFSLAQSVNNVDLTNPENVRKLIHQVAAMAQVKVDPKKEQELIKAITSKQIPLDFSTLSSIFQKK
;
A
#
# COMPACT_ATOMS: atom_id res chain seq x y z
N MET A 1 13.49 -10.31 20.67
CA MET A 1 12.23 -10.88 20.15
C MET A 1 12.10 -10.39 18.70
N THR A 2 12.56 -11.16 17.72
CA THR A 2 12.44 -10.78 16.31
C THR A 2 11.14 -11.39 15.75
N GLN A 3 10.19 -10.55 15.35
CA GLN A 3 9.01 -11.00 14.59
C GLN A 3 9.40 -11.17 13.12
N ASP A 4 10.24 -12.17 12.86
CA ASP A 4 10.52 -12.70 11.52
C ASP A 4 9.22 -13.30 10.96
N GLY A 5 8.59 -12.58 10.03
CA GLY A 5 7.30 -12.97 9.41
C GLY A 5 6.29 -11.83 9.25
N SER A 6 6.67 -10.61 9.64
CA SER A 6 5.80 -9.44 9.59
C SER A 6 5.55 -8.96 8.15
N PHE A 7 4.35 -8.42 7.88
CA PHE A 7 3.98 -7.77 6.61
C PHE A 7 5.11 -6.94 6.00
N PHE A 8 5.83 -6.19 6.85
CA PHE A 8 6.98 -5.37 6.48
C PHE A 8 8.10 -6.14 5.79
N ASP A 9 8.48 -7.34 6.27
CA ASP A 9 9.54 -8.13 5.65
C ASP A 9 9.14 -8.60 4.26
N LYS A 10 7.88 -9.00 4.08
CA LYS A 10 7.34 -9.40 2.76
C LYS A 10 7.34 -8.22 1.79
N VAL A 11 6.99 -7.02 2.26
CA VAL A 11 7.04 -5.81 1.44
C VAL A 11 8.48 -5.45 1.10
N LYS A 12 9.39 -5.42 2.08
CA LYS A 12 10.82 -5.13 1.87
C LYS A 12 11.53 -6.16 0.99
N GLN A 13 11.16 -7.44 1.04
CA GLN A 13 11.72 -8.44 0.13
C GLN A 13 11.22 -8.27 -1.30
N LYS A 14 9.96 -7.85 -1.48
CA LYS A 14 9.34 -7.69 -2.81
C LYS A 14 9.53 -6.31 -3.43
N THR A 15 9.92 -5.32 -2.63
CA THR A 15 10.02 -3.91 -3.01
C THR A 15 11.24 -3.29 -2.33
N ASN A 16 11.84 -2.26 -2.93
CA ASN A 16 13.02 -1.61 -2.35
C ASN A 16 12.65 -0.56 -1.28
N VAL A 17 11.60 -0.82 -0.49
CA VAL A 17 11.02 0.13 0.45
C VAL A 17 11.43 -0.20 1.88
N SER A 18 11.91 0.78 2.63
CA SER A 18 12.24 0.62 4.04
C SER A 18 11.01 0.78 4.93
N GLN A 19 11.08 0.33 6.19
CA GLN A 19 10.00 0.56 7.16
C GLN A 19 9.67 2.05 7.31
N GLN A 20 10.68 2.92 7.33
CA GLN A 20 10.50 4.38 7.43
C GLN A 20 9.73 4.94 6.23
N ASP A 21 10.02 4.48 5.02
CA ASP A 21 9.33 4.89 3.80
C ASP A 21 7.86 4.44 3.85
N LEU A 22 7.59 3.20 4.32
CA LEU A 22 6.23 2.69 4.54
C LEU A 22 5.45 3.50 5.57
N PHE A 23 6.09 3.90 6.67
CA PHE A 23 5.45 4.75 7.69
C PHE A 23 5.14 6.14 7.13
N SER A 24 6.08 6.76 6.41
CA SER A 24 5.90 8.08 5.80
C SER A 24 4.79 8.05 4.73
N LEU A 25 4.71 6.94 3.99
CA LEU A 25 3.64 6.65 3.06
C LEU A 25 2.30 6.54 3.78
N ALA A 26 2.20 5.72 4.82
CA ALA A 26 0.97 5.57 5.59
C ALA A 26 0.47 6.93 6.11
N GLN A 27 1.36 7.78 6.63
CA GLN A 27 1.01 9.13 7.07
C GLN A 27 0.52 10.02 5.93
N SER A 28 1.18 9.97 4.77
CA SER A 28 0.78 10.74 3.59
C SER A 28 -0.61 10.31 3.08
N VAL A 29 -0.88 9.01 3.12
CA VAL A 29 -2.16 8.40 2.70
C VAL A 29 -3.31 8.76 3.64
N ASN A 30 -3.07 8.87 4.95
CA ASN A 30 -4.12 9.23 5.92
C ASN A 30 -4.75 10.61 5.63
N ASN A 31 -4.00 11.52 5.00
CA ASN A 31 -4.50 12.85 4.62
C ASN A 31 -5.03 12.92 3.18
N VAL A 32 -4.95 11.84 2.40
CA VAL A 32 -5.41 11.81 1.02
C VAL A 32 -6.86 11.30 0.96
N ASP A 33 -7.69 11.95 0.16
CA ASP A 33 -9.05 11.47 -0.10
C ASP A 33 -9.04 10.27 -1.04
N LEU A 34 -9.12 9.07 -0.45
CA LEU A 34 -9.14 7.77 -1.14
C LEU A 34 -10.52 7.43 -1.74
N THR A 35 -11.51 8.31 -1.62
CA THR A 35 -12.80 8.15 -2.31
C THR A 35 -12.73 8.61 -3.76
N ASN A 36 -11.76 9.48 -4.09
CA ASN A 36 -11.60 10.02 -5.43
C ASN A 36 -10.62 9.16 -6.26
N PRO A 37 -11.03 8.59 -7.41
CA PRO A 37 -10.16 7.77 -8.25
C PRO A 37 -8.92 8.49 -8.75
N GLU A 38 -8.98 9.81 -8.99
CA GLU A 38 -7.83 10.61 -9.44
C GLU A 38 -6.76 10.73 -8.35
N ASN A 39 -7.19 10.90 -7.09
CA ASN A 39 -6.27 10.97 -5.95
C ASN A 39 -5.62 9.61 -5.68
N VAL A 40 -6.43 8.54 -5.74
CA VAL A 40 -5.96 7.16 -5.59
C VAL A 40 -4.96 6.81 -6.69
N ARG A 41 -5.22 7.21 -7.94
CA ARG A 41 -4.33 7.01 -9.07
C ARG A 41 -2.96 7.65 -8.84
N LYS A 42 -2.94 8.94 -8.48
CA LYS A 42 -1.70 9.68 -8.18
C LYS A 42 -0.92 9.02 -7.06
N LEU A 43 -1.62 8.61 -6.01
CA LEU A 43 -1.02 7.92 -4.88
C LEU A 43 -0.38 6.59 -5.28
N ILE A 44 -1.09 5.74 -6.04
CA ILE A 44 -0.56 4.45 -6.52
C ILE A 44 0.72 4.67 -7.32
N HIS A 45 0.74 5.65 -8.23
CA HIS A 45 1.94 5.96 -9.01
C HIS A 45 3.10 6.45 -8.15
N GLN A 46 2.85 7.32 -7.17
CA GLN A 46 3.89 7.82 -6.26
C GLN A 46 4.50 6.67 -5.44
N VAL A 47 3.64 5.81 -4.86
CA VAL A 47 4.07 4.63 -4.11
C VAL A 47 4.84 3.67 -5.01
N ALA A 48 4.33 3.39 -6.20
CA ALA A 48 4.96 2.48 -7.16
C ALA A 48 6.35 2.97 -7.60
N ALA A 49 6.50 4.27 -7.86
CA ALA A 49 7.78 4.88 -8.22
C ALA A 49 8.79 4.79 -7.07
N MET A 50 8.37 5.09 -5.83
CA MET A 50 9.23 4.97 -4.66
C MET A 50 9.60 3.52 -4.35
N ALA A 51 8.67 2.58 -4.55
CA ALA A 51 8.87 1.16 -4.32
C ALA A 51 9.62 0.43 -5.43
N GLN A 52 9.90 1.13 -6.55
CA GLN A 52 10.38 0.54 -7.80
C GLN A 52 9.51 -0.62 -8.29
N VAL A 53 8.21 -0.54 -8.06
CA VAL A 53 7.23 -1.54 -8.50
C VAL A 53 6.60 -1.08 -9.81
N LYS A 54 6.66 -1.94 -10.83
CA LYS A 54 5.95 -1.70 -12.09
C LYS A 54 4.46 -1.99 -11.91
N VAL A 55 3.64 -0.98 -12.12
CA VAL A 55 2.17 -1.11 -12.12
C VAL A 55 1.70 -1.01 -13.57
N ASP A 56 1.11 -2.09 -14.07
CA ASP A 56 0.48 -2.10 -15.39
C ASP A 56 -0.84 -1.32 -15.37
N PRO A 57 -1.28 -0.71 -16.49
CA PRO A 57 -2.53 0.08 -16.52
C PRO A 57 -3.76 -0.68 -16.02
N LYS A 58 -3.80 -1.99 -16.30
CA LYS A 58 -4.85 -2.88 -15.83
C LYS A 58 -4.85 -3.04 -14.30
N LYS A 59 -3.67 -3.25 -13.72
CA LYS A 59 -3.49 -3.39 -12.26
C LYS A 59 -3.83 -2.09 -11.55
N GLU A 60 -3.43 -0.96 -12.14
CA GLU A 60 -3.76 0.37 -11.63
C GLU A 60 -5.27 0.58 -11.54
N GLN A 61 -6.02 0.27 -12.61
CA GLN A 61 -7.47 0.34 -12.60
C GLN A 61 -8.12 -0.58 -11.55
N GLU A 62 -7.62 -1.81 -11.42
CA GLU A 62 -8.13 -2.74 -10.41
C GLU A 62 -7.89 -2.23 -8.99
N LEU A 63 -6.71 -1.66 -8.71
CA LEU A 63 -6.37 -1.04 -7.43
C LEU A 63 -7.27 0.17 -7.16
N ILE A 64 -7.42 1.08 -8.13
CA ILE A 64 -8.30 2.24 -8.02
C ILE A 64 -9.71 1.77 -7.65
N LYS A 65 -10.25 0.81 -8.40
CA LYS A 65 -11.60 0.29 -8.16
C LYS A 65 -11.73 -0.37 -6.80
N ALA A 66 -10.74 -1.16 -6.36
CA ALA A 66 -10.80 -1.85 -5.08
C ALA A 66 -10.74 -0.88 -3.89
N ILE A 67 -9.91 0.16 -4.01
CA ILE A 67 -9.74 1.23 -3.01
C ILE A 67 -11.02 2.10 -2.95
N THR A 68 -11.50 2.60 -4.09
CA THR A 68 -12.69 3.46 -4.13
C THR A 68 -13.98 2.71 -3.76
N SER A 69 -14.07 1.42 -4.09
CA SER A 69 -15.20 0.57 -3.70
C SER A 69 -15.15 0.11 -2.24
N LYS A 70 -14.14 0.53 -1.46
CA LYS A 70 -13.94 0.12 -0.06
C LYS A 70 -13.92 -1.40 0.15
N GLN A 71 -13.58 -2.17 -0.89
CA GLN A 71 -13.49 -3.62 -0.81
C GLN A 71 -12.25 -4.08 -0.03
N ILE A 72 -11.28 -3.18 0.14
CA ILE A 72 -10.05 -3.41 0.89
C ILE A 72 -10.02 -2.42 2.06
N PRO A 73 -9.83 -2.90 3.31
CA PRO A 73 -9.57 -1.99 4.42
C PRO A 73 -8.23 -1.30 4.17
N LEU A 74 -8.26 0.03 4.00
CA LEU A 74 -7.09 0.86 3.73
C LEU A 74 -6.31 1.20 5.00
N ASP A 75 -6.85 0.78 6.14
CA ASP A 75 -6.22 0.95 7.44
C ASP A 75 -5.03 -0.01 7.58
N PHE A 76 -3.87 0.59 7.87
CA PHE A 76 -2.60 -0.12 8.01
C PHE A 76 -2.65 -1.22 9.08
N SER A 77 -3.33 -0.95 10.20
CA SER A 77 -3.49 -1.93 11.29
C SER A 77 -4.33 -3.14 10.86
N THR A 78 -5.33 -2.91 10.01
CA THR A 78 -6.17 -3.97 9.45
C THR A 78 -5.41 -4.78 8.39
N LEU A 79 -4.69 -4.11 7.49
CA LEU A 79 -3.86 -4.79 6.48
C LEU A 79 -2.79 -5.65 7.13
N SER A 80 -2.03 -5.10 8.07
CA SER A 80 -1.00 -5.84 8.81
C SER A 80 -1.58 -7.08 9.50
N SER A 81 -2.77 -6.97 10.10
CA SER A 81 -3.48 -8.11 10.71
C SER A 81 -3.85 -9.20 9.69
N ILE A 82 -4.31 -8.82 8.49
CA ILE A 82 -4.62 -9.77 7.40
C ILE A 82 -3.35 -10.48 6.91
N PHE A 83 -2.26 -9.74 6.72
CA PHE A 83 -1.00 -10.29 6.19
C PHE A 83 -0.15 -11.04 7.21
N GLN A 84 -0.38 -10.82 8.51
CA GLN A 84 0.24 -11.54 9.62
C GLN A 84 -0.51 -12.82 10.01
N LYS A 85 -1.78 -12.97 9.61
CA LYS A 85 -2.53 -14.19 9.88
C LYS A 85 -2.01 -15.30 8.96
N LYS A 86 -1.45 -16.34 9.60
CA LYS A 86 -0.73 -17.51 9.04
C LYS A 86 -1.28 -18.05 7.72
#